data_AF-A0A0W0VGV0-F1
#
_entry.id   AF-A0A0W0VGV0-F1
#
_cell.length_a   1.000
_cell.length_b   1.000
_cell.length_c   1.000
_cell.angle_alpha   90.00
_cell.angle_beta   90.00
_cell.angle_gamma   90.00
#
_symmetry.space_group_name_H-M   'P 1'
#
loop_
_entity.id
_entity.type
_entity.pdbx_description
1 polymer ?
#
loop_
_entity_poly.entity_id
_entity_poly.type
_entity_poly.pdbx_seq_one_letter_code
_entity_poly.pdbx_strand_id
1 'polypeptide(L)'
;MNRSLSKFYYCGGELLHRCGARILMYWRVHCGSALRFSSHFAHHSEFRKRSNKKKKQAVHWIAIISILILDSLHLTYATDQSDSAQQALQQLRLLQQKLSQGTNAQGQPAPAAPTPTQATQATQATQPAPAGQTTTTPPAGPPPTPQAAPPQEAASAGPTEADNELIDTQAFDGVTRQLFPLTPEQIVRLKQLYHASEYAQAATAGTPPKPTATSQFVNLSPGSTPPVIRLSQGFVSSLVFLDSTGAPWPISAYDLGDPASFNIQWDKTSNTLMIQSLKLYTYGNLAVRLRGLNTPVMLTLIPGQKAVDYRVDLRVQGYGPNAKAMPMEEGIPPSASDILLHVLDGVPPPGSQRLTVSGGDARAWLLNEKMYVRTNLTILSPGWIGSMTSADGMHAYEMQKSPVLLVSWHGKVMQLKVEGL
;
A
#
# COMPACT_ATOMS: atom_id res chain seq x y z
N MET A 1 57.31 -44.76 9.34
CA MET A 1 58.37 -43.94 8.69
C MET A 1 57.71 -42.71 8.07
N ASN A 2 58.41 -41.56 8.06
CA ASN A 2 57.95 -40.20 7.67
C ASN A 2 56.81 -39.61 8.55
N ARG A 3 56.95 -38.44 9.23
CA ARG A 3 57.28 -37.05 8.77
C ARG A 3 56.18 -36.53 7.83
N SER A 4 55.53 -35.38 8.02
CA SER A 4 55.80 -34.13 8.76
C SER A 4 54.43 -33.47 9.17
N LEU A 5 54.29 -32.32 9.86
CA LEU A 5 55.20 -31.28 10.37
C LEU A 5 54.54 -30.52 11.54
N SER A 6 55.30 -30.03 12.54
CA SER A 6 54.88 -28.91 13.40
C SER A 6 56.10 -28.13 13.94
N LYS A 7 56.10 -26.81 13.73
CA LYS A 7 57.10 -25.82 14.18
C LYS A 7 56.40 -24.44 14.24
N PHE A 8 56.71 -23.46 15.09
CA PHE A 8 57.74 -23.33 16.15
C PHE A 8 57.35 -22.16 17.11
N TYR A 9 57.58 -22.30 18.44
CA TYR A 9 58.25 -21.34 19.37
C TYR A 9 57.67 -19.90 19.62
N TYR A 10 57.97 -19.15 20.70
CA TYR A 10 58.30 -19.40 22.14
C TYR A 10 58.52 -18.02 22.85
N CYS A 11 58.29 -17.91 24.17
CA CYS A 11 58.66 -16.77 25.09
C CYS A 11 58.21 -15.32 24.75
N GLY A 12 58.16 -14.35 25.68
CA GLY A 12 58.34 -14.38 27.15
C GLY A 12 59.41 -13.41 27.70
N GLY A 13 59.01 -12.40 28.47
CA GLY A 13 59.84 -11.75 29.51
C GLY A 13 60.46 -10.36 29.25
N GLU A 14 60.07 -9.39 30.11
CA GLU A 14 60.84 -8.24 30.66
C GLU A 14 61.62 -7.23 29.77
N LEU A 15 61.29 -5.93 29.92
CA LEU A 15 62.21 -4.96 30.57
C LEU A 15 61.49 -3.66 31.00
N LEU A 16 62.01 -3.02 32.05
CA LEU A 16 61.49 -1.80 32.70
C LEU A 16 62.60 -0.73 32.69
N HIS A 17 62.35 0.50 32.22
CA HIS A 17 62.89 1.78 32.76
C HIS A 17 62.71 2.99 31.81
N ARG A 18 62.04 4.06 32.28
CA ARG A 18 62.61 5.43 32.41
C ARG A 18 61.59 6.45 32.99
N CYS A 19 62.03 7.17 34.02
CA CYS A 19 61.56 8.49 34.52
C CYS A 19 60.08 8.65 34.97
N GLY A 20 59.76 9.12 36.19
CA GLY A 20 60.61 9.44 37.36
C GLY A 20 59.82 10.00 38.57
N ALA A 21 60.39 9.84 39.78
CA ALA A 21 60.14 10.54 41.07
C ALA A 21 58.68 10.85 41.54
N ARG A 22 58.15 10.18 42.59
CA ARG A 22 58.25 10.48 44.05
C ARG A 22 57.46 11.75 44.47
N ILE A 23 56.48 11.70 45.39
CA ILE A 23 56.54 11.53 46.88
C ILE A 23 55.13 11.07 47.39
N LEU A 24 54.97 9.92 48.06
CA LEU A 24 54.71 9.72 49.52
C LEU A 24 53.55 10.54 50.18
N MET A 25 52.79 10.07 51.17
CA MET A 25 52.32 8.74 51.64
C MET A 25 51.39 8.94 52.87
N TYR A 26 50.40 8.07 53.07
CA TYR A 26 49.72 7.74 54.37
C TYR A 26 48.87 8.89 54.99
N TRP A 27 47.87 8.65 55.87
CA TRP A 27 47.56 7.50 56.74
C TRP A 27 46.04 7.30 56.93
N ARG A 28 45.60 6.12 57.40
CA ARG A 28 44.18 5.76 57.64
C ARG A 28 44.06 4.85 58.86
N VAL A 29 43.57 5.32 60.02
CA VAL A 29 43.31 4.49 61.21
C VAL A 29 42.04 4.92 61.99
N HIS A 30 41.25 3.90 62.33
CA HIS A 30 40.18 3.73 63.36
C HIS A 30 39.09 4.78 63.70
N CYS A 31 37.83 4.33 63.51
CA CYS A 31 36.89 3.91 64.57
C CYS A 31 36.77 4.74 65.88
N GLY A 32 35.56 5.22 66.17
CA GLY A 32 35.17 5.79 67.47
C GLY A 32 33.71 6.27 67.47
N SER A 33 32.94 5.92 68.51
CA SER A 33 31.49 6.21 68.59
C SER A 33 31.15 7.52 69.32
N ALA A 34 29.92 7.97 69.05
CA ALA A 34 28.98 8.60 70.00
C ALA A 34 28.89 10.14 70.17
N LEU A 35 27.61 10.56 70.19
CA LEU A 35 26.97 11.64 70.96
C LEU A 35 27.20 13.14 70.64
N ARG A 36 26.09 13.75 70.18
CA ARG A 36 25.53 15.08 70.52
C ARG A 36 26.50 16.27 70.70
N PHE A 37 26.33 17.30 69.88
CA PHE A 37 26.02 18.65 70.38
C PHE A 37 25.12 19.41 69.40
N SER A 38 24.49 20.50 69.85
CA SER A 38 23.32 21.12 69.22
C SER A 38 23.57 22.54 68.67
N SER A 39 22.64 22.97 67.80
CA SER A 39 22.20 24.35 67.54
C SER A 39 22.83 25.20 66.41
N HIS A 40 21.97 26.07 65.87
CA HIS A 40 22.19 27.19 64.93
C HIS A 40 22.68 26.91 63.50
N PHE A 41 21.72 26.62 62.60
CA PHE A 41 21.82 26.98 61.18
C PHE A 41 20.45 27.35 60.59
N ALA A 42 20.17 28.65 60.40
CA ALA A 42 18.89 29.12 59.86
C ALA A 42 18.98 30.50 59.17
N HIS A 43 19.88 30.70 58.19
CA HIS A 43 19.82 31.90 57.32
C HIS A 43 20.55 31.79 55.96
N HIS A 44 20.32 30.74 55.15
CA HIS A 44 20.98 30.64 53.82
C HIS A 44 20.23 29.87 52.70
N SER A 45 18.91 29.99 52.59
CA SER A 45 18.09 29.27 51.58
C SER A 45 17.38 30.14 50.52
N GLU A 46 17.24 31.45 50.74
CA GLU A 46 16.46 32.36 49.87
C GLU A 46 17.17 32.73 48.54
N PHE A 47 18.49 32.91 48.55
CA PHE A 47 19.21 33.51 47.40
C PHE A 47 19.29 32.60 46.16
N ARG A 48 19.12 31.28 46.31
CA ARG A 48 19.30 30.31 45.19
C ARG A 48 18.07 30.19 44.27
N LYS A 49 16.88 30.61 44.70
CA LYS A 49 15.62 30.46 43.91
C LYS A 49 15.38 31.58 42.88
N ARG A 50 15.86 32.81 43.10
CA ARG A 50 15.63 33.94 42.16
C ARG A 50 16.43 33.84 40.85
N SER A 51 17.63 33.25 40.86
CA SER A 51 18.49 33.17 39.67
C SER A 51 17.92 32.26 38.56
N ASN A 52 17.37 31.09 38.92
CA ASN A 52 16.82 30.14 37.94
C ASN A 52 15.52 30.64 37.27
N LYS A 53 14.75 31.54 37.90
CA LYS A 53 13.50 32.05 37.31
C LYS A 53 13.77 33.00 36.13
N LYS A 54 14.81 33.86 36.24
CA LYS A 54 15.24 34.75 35.14
C LYS A 54 15.80 33.98 33.94
N LYS A 55 16.62 32.94 34.17
CA LYS A 55 17.15 32.09 33.08
C LYS A 55 16.04 31.35 32.31
N LYS A 56 15.02 30.81 33.01
CA LYS A 56 13.87 30.15 32.35
C LYS A 56 13.03 31.12 31.51
N GLN A 57 12.83 32.36 31.98
CA GLN A 57 12.10 33.37 31.19
C GLN A 57 12.88 33.81 29.94
N ALA A 58 14.20 33.98 30.02
CA ALA A 58 15.02 34.32 28.85
C ALA A 58 14.96 33.23 27.77
N VAL A 59 15.03 31.95 28.16
CA VAL A 59 14.91 30.82 27.21
C VAL A 59 13.53 30.76 26.55
N HIS A 60 12.45 31.02 27.28
CA HIS A 60 11.11 31.09 26.68
C HIS A 60 10.96 32.26 25.69
N TRP A 61 11.48 33.45 26.00
CA TRP A 61 11.44 34.58 25.07
C TRP A 61 12.22 34.33 23.79
N ILE A 62 13.41 33.71 23.88
CA ILE A 62 14.19 33.33 22.70
C ILE A 62 13.42 32.30 21.86
N ALA A 63 12.83 31.27 22.48
CA ALA A 63 12.04 30.26 21.77
C ALA A 63 10.81 30.83 21.05
N ILE A 64 10.09 31.77 21.66
CA ILE A 64 8.93 32.44 21.05
C ILE A 64 9.36 33.28 19.82
N ILE A 65 10.48 34.00 19.92
CA ILE A 65 11.04 34.77 18.79
C ILE A 65 11.51 33.81 17.67
N SER A 66 12.10 32.66 18.00
CA SER A 66 12.48 31.64 17.01
C SER A 66 11.26 31.09 16.24
N ILE A 67 10.13 30.86 16.93
CA ILE A 67 8.90 30.35 16.31
C ILE A 67 8.30 31.39 15.35
N LEU A 68 8.24 32.67 15.75
CA LEU A 68 7.74 33.77 14.91
C LEU A 68 8.59 34.01 13.64
N ILE A 69 9.91 33.77 13.72
CA ILE A 69 10.80 33.85 12.55
C ILE A 69 10.62 32.64 11.62
N LEU A 70 10.28 31.45 12.15
CA LEU A 70 9.98 30.27 11.33
C LEU A 70 8.63 30.38 10.60
N ASP A 71 7.58 30.89 11.26
CA ASP A 71 6.27 31.12 10.59
C ASP A 71 6.39 32.13 9.44
N SER A 72 7.27 33.12 9.58
CA SER A 72 7.54 34.13 8.54
C SER A 72 8.18 33.57 7.27
N LEU A 73 8.75 32.35 7.32
CA LEU A 73 9.37 31.67 6.18
C LEU A 73 8.44 30.66 5.48
N HIS A 74 7.28 30.34 6.06
CA HIS A 74 6.33 29.38 5.47
C HIS A 74 5.33 30.02 4.48
N LEU A 75 5.18 31.34 4.47
CA LEU A 75 4.16 32.03 3.67
C LEU A 75 4.54 32.24 2.19
N THR A 76 5.83 32.11 1.84
CA THR A 76 6.35 32.33 0.47
C THR A 76 6.27 31.09 -0.44
N TYR A 77 6.00 29.89 0.11
CA TYR A 77 5.95 28.65 -0.68
C TYR A 77 4.56 28.33 -1.27
N ALA A 78 3.51 29.06 -0.86
CA ALA A 78 2.13 28.77 -1.25
C ALA A 78 1.69 29.42 -2.58
N THR A 79 2.39 30.45 -3.05
CA THR A 79 1.99 31.22 -4.26
C THR A 79 2.30 30.48 -5.56
N ASP A 80 3.48 29.87 -5.66
CA ASP A 80 4.00 29.21 -6.88
C ASP A 80 3.11 28.03 -7.35
N GLN A 81 2.55 27.28 -6.39
CA GLN A 81 1.65 26.16 -6.67
C GLN A 81 0.28 26.61 -7.22
N SER A 82 -0.10 27.88 -7.01
CA SER A 82 -1.38 28.41 -7.49
C SER A 82 -1.33 28.85 -8.96
N ASP A 83 -0.22 29.44 -9.41
CA ASP A 83 -0.05 29.86 -10.81
C ASP A 83 0.08 28.67 -11.76
N SER A 84 0.84 27.63 -11.37
CA SER A 84 0.98 26.39 -12.15
C SER A 84 -0.35 25.65 -12.33
N ALA A 85 -1.21 25.63 -11.30
CA ALA A 85 -2.56 25.07 -11.39
C ALA A 85 -3.46 25.87 -12.35
N GLN A 86 -3.35 27.21 -12.37
CA GLN A 86 -4.11 28.06 -13.30
C GLN A 86 -3.64 27.90 -14.75
N GLN A 87 -2.33 27.80 -15.00
CA GLN A 87 -1.78 27.50 -16.32
C GLN A 87 -2.26 26.16 -16.88
N ALA A 88 -2.24 25.10 -16.07
CA ALA A 88 -2.75 23.78 -16.48
C ALA A 88 -4.23 23.83 -16.90
N LEU A 89 -5.05 24.61 -16.18
CA LEU A 89 -6.47 24.77 -16.46
C LEU A 89 -6.74 25.58 -17.74
N GLN A 90 -5.89 26.57 -18.04
CA GLN A 90 -5.92 27.28 -19.33
C GLN A 90 -5.52 26.36 -20.50
N GLN A 91 -4.49 25.52 -20.33
CA GLN A 91 -4.07 24.55 -21.36
C GLN A 91 -5.17 23.53 -21.69
N LEU A 92 -5.86 22.99 -20.67
CA LEU A 92 -7.01 22.10 -20.89
C LEU A 92 -8.15 22.78 -21.68
N ARG A 93 -8.44 24.05 -21.38
CA ARG A 93 -9.51 24.80 -22.04
C ARG A 93 -9.19 25.05 -23.52
N LEU A 94 -7.92 25.32 -23.83
CA LEU A 94 -7.43 25.49 -25.20
C LEU A 94 -7.45 24.17 -25.99
N LEU A 95 -7.18 23.04 -25.32
CA LEU A 95 -7.32 21.70 -25.90
C LEU A 95 -8.79 21.37 -26.24
N GLN A 96 -9.72 21.67 -25.32
CA GLN A 96 -11.16 21.49 -25.57
C GLN A 96 -11.66 22.35 -26.73
N GLN A 97 -11.22 23.61 -26.85
CA GLN A 97 -11.56 24.45 -28.00
C GLN A 97 -11.08 23.84 -29.32
N LYS A 98 -9.83 23.35 -29.39
CA LYS A 98 -9.30 22.67 -30.58
C LYS A 98 -10.06 21.40 -30.94
N LEU A 99 -10.46 20.59 -29.94
CA LEU A 99 -11.28 19.40 -30.16
C LEU A 99 -12.71 19.74 -30.64
N SER A 100 -13.33 20.82 -30.14
CA SER A 100 -14.65 21.25 -30.60
C SER A 100 -14.65 21.89 -31.99
N GLN A 101 -13.55 22.53 -32.41
CA GLN A 101 -13.42 23.09 -33.77
C GLN A 101 -13.14 22.01 -34.83
N GLY A 102 -12.69 20.82 -34.43
CA GLY A 102 -12.44 19.69 -35.32
C GLY A 102 -13.67 18.89 -35.76
N THR A 103 -14.88 19.25 -35.33
CA THR A 103 -16.10 18.47 -35.60
C THR A 103 -17.25 19.34 -36.11
N ASN A 104 -17.14 19.83 -37.36
CA ASN A 104 -18.26 20.41 -38.11
C ASN A 104 -18.11 20.17 -39.62
N ALA A 105 -18.34 18.91 -40.04
CA ALA A 105 -18.57 18.55 -41.43
C ALA A 105 -19.58 17.39 -41.51
N GLN A 106 -20.85 17.74 -41.76
CA GLN A 106 -21.99 16.91 -42.20
C GLN A 106 -22.37 15.68 -41.35
N GLY A 107 -23.67 15.59 -41.03
CA GLY A 107 -24.29 14.38 -40.46
C GLY A 107 -25.53 13.96 -41.25
N GLN A 108 -25.96 12.71 -41.04
CA GLN A 108 -27.35 12.20 -40.90
C GLN A 108 -27.23 10.69 -40.47
N PRO A 109 -28.28 9.91 -40.14
CA PRO A 109 -28.20 9.00 -38.99
C PRO A 109 -28.27 7.51 -39.36
N ALA A 110 -27.85 6.63 -38.45
CA ALA A 110 -28.02 5.18 -38.56
C ALA A 110 -29.08 4.68 -37.55
N PRO A 111 -30.13 3.96 -37.99
CA PRO A 111 -31.13 3.37 -37.09
C PRO A 111 -30.82 1.91 -36.71
N ALA A 112 -31.24 1.57 -35.49
CA ALA A 112 -31.70 0.27 -34.95
C ALA A 112 -31.14 -1.09 -35.46
N ALA A 113 -30.79 -1.96 -34.50
CA ALA A 113 -30.64 -3.41 -34.69
C ALA A 113 -32.00 -4.12 -34.92
N PRO A 114 -32.02 -5.38 -35.44
CA PRO A 114 -31.98 -6.52 -34.52
C PRO A 114 -31.21 -7.79 -34.99
N THR A 115 -30.97 -8.70 -34.04
CA THR A 115 -30.59 -10.15 -34.15
C THR A 115 -31.79 -11.00 -34.67
N PRO A 116 -31.74 -12.36 -34.87
CA PRO A 116 -30.67 -13.38 -34.69
C PRO A 116 -30.57 -14.49 -35.78
N THR A 117 -29.71 -15.52 -35.59
CA THR A 117 -29.99 -17.01 -35.67
C THR A 117 -28.74 -17.86 -36.01
N GLN A 118 -28.77 -19.18 -35.74
CA GLN A 118 -27.63 -20.12 -35.57
C GLN A 118 -27.43 -21.17 -36.70
N ALA A 119 -26.26 -21.84 -36.67
CA ALA A 119 -25.97 -23.23 -37.12
C ALA A 119 -25.89 -23.51 -38.67
N THR A 120 -25.24 -24.56 -39.23
CA THR A 120 -24.50 -25.75 -38.71
C THR A 120 -23.51 -26.31 -39.79
N GLN A 121 -22.55 -27.18 -39.41
CA GLN A 121 -21.87 -28.32 -40.13
C GLN A 121 -21.65 -28.27 -41.68
N ALA A 122 -20.47 -28.50 -42.30
CA ALA A 122 -19.37 -29.50 -42.18
C ALA A 122 -19.51 -30.81 -43.01
N THR A 123 -18.70 -31.02 -44.07
CA THR A 123 -18.04 -32.31 -44.45
C THR A 123 -17.04 -32.20 -45.65
N GLN A 124 -15.91 -32.92 -45.54
CA GLN A 124 -15.14 -33.77 -46.51
C GLN A 124 -15.07 -33.44 -48.03
N ALA A 125 -14.08 -33.81 -48.86
CA ALA A 125 -12.65 -34.18 -48.79
C ALA A 125 -12.26 -35.05 -50.03
N THR A 126 -11.35 -34.60 -50.92
CA THR A 126 -10.55 -35.52 -51.81
C THR A 126 -9.34 -34.86 -52.49
N GLN A 127 -8.27 -35.64 -52.67
CA GLN A 127 -7.14 -35.48 -53.64
C GLN A 127 -7.49 -36.21 -54.97
N PRO A 128 -6.68 -36.27 -56.07
CA PRO A 128 -5.24 -35.95 -56.25
C PRO A 128 -4.85 -35.18 -57.56
N ALA A 129 -3.54 -35.07 -57.84
CA ALA A 129 -2.91 -34.44 -59.03
C ALA A 129 -2.84 -35.38 -60.27
N PRO A 130 -2.32 -34.98 -61.47
CA PRO A 130 -0.85 -34.88 -61.69
C PRO A 130 -0.31 -33.93 -62.82
N ALA A 131 1.03 -33.82 -62.85
CA ALA A 131 1.94 -33.66 -64.01
C ALA A 131 2.10 -32.31 -64.77
N GLY A 132 3.36 -31.99 -65.12
CA GLY A 132 3.73 -30.92 -66.06
C GLY A 132 5.08 -30.24 -65.77
N GLN A 133 6.21 -30.84 -66.18
CA GLN A 133 7.54 -30.20 -66.13
C GLN A 133 7.80 -29.33 -67.38
N THR A 134 8.53 -28.22 -67.24
CA THR A 134 9.80 -27.99 -67.99
C THR A 134 10.55 -26.76 -67.48
N THR A 135 11.86 -26.92 -67.30
CA THR A 135 12.87 -25.86 -67.20
C THR A 135 13.21 -25.25 -68.57
N THR A 136 13.60 -23.97 -68.63
CA THR A 136 14.89 -23.52 -69.24
C THR A 136 15.15 -22.02 -69.02
N THR A 137 16.42 -21.66 -68.98
CA THR A 137 16.97 -20.29 -68.85
C THR A 137 17.45 -19.78 -70.25
N PRO A 138 18.20 -18.66 -70.37
CA PRO A 138 17.87 -17.48 -71.19
C PRO A 138 18.45 -17.52 -72.63
N PRO A 139 18.40 -16.41 -73.40
CA PRO A 139 19.55 -15.49 -73.37
C PRO A 139 19.22 -13.99 -73.53
N ALA A 140 20.24 -13.14 -73.32
CA ALA A 140 20.21 -11.70 -73.57
C ALA A 140 20.36 -11.35 -75.08
N GLY A 141 19.94 -10.14 -75.47
CA GLY A 141 20.15 -9.56 -76.79
C GLY A 141 20.41 -8.04 -76.73
N PRO A 142 21.07 -7.43 -77.74
CA PRO A 142 21.75 -6.13 -77.60
C PRO A 142 20.87 -4.90 -77.93
N PRO A 143 21.34 -3.67 -77.64
CA PRO A 143 20.57 -2.44 -77.85
C PRO A 143 20.65 -1.91 -79.30
N PRO A 144 19.63 -1.17 -79.78
CA PRO A 144 19.73 -0.32 -80.97
C PRO A 144 20.18 1.12 -80.61
N THR A 145 21.12 1.62 -81.39
CA THR A 145 21.70 2.98 -81.34
C THR A 145 20.81 4.03 -82.07
N PRO A 146 21.09 5.35 -81.98
CA PRO A 146 20.05 6.38 -82.07
C PRO A 146 19.74 6.86 -83.48
N GLN A 147 18.50 7.33 -83.68
CA GLN A 147 18.02 7.93 -84.91
C GLN A 147 17.90 9.45 -84.75
N ALA A 148 18.68 10.21 -85.53
CA ALA A 148 18.71 11.67 -85.49
C ALA A 148 17.73 12.29 -86.51
N ALA A 149 17.01 13.33 -86.08
CA ALA A 149 16.11 14.17 -86.86
C ALA A 149 16.08 15.58 -86.20
N PRO A 150 15.67 16.66 -86.92
CA PRO A 150 16.42 17.92 -86.90
C PRO A 150 16.14 18.86 -85.70
N PRO A 151 17.00 19.88 -85.47
CA PRO A 151 16.77 20.86 -84.43
C PRO A 151 15.62 21.81 -84.81
N GLN A 152 14.58 21.87 -83.98
CA GLN A 152 13.64 22.99 -83.98
C GLN A 152 14.04 23.99 -82.90
N GLU A 153 14.50 25.14 -83.38
CA GLU A 153 14.86 26.31 -82.59
C GLU A 153 13.57 26.94 -82.03
N ALA A 154 13.33 26.73 -80.74
CA ALA A 154 12.23 27.35 -79.99
C ALA A 154 12.83 28.15 -78.82
N ALA A 155 12.47 29.43 -78.76
CA ALA A 155 13.11 30.44 -77.93
C ALA A 155 13.24 30.05 -76.44
N SER A 156 14.43 30.28 -75.88
CA SER A 156 14.66 30.26 -74.44
C SER A 156 13.95 31.43 -73.76
N ALA A 157 12.71 31.22 -73.33
CA ALA A 157 12.22 31.91 -72.14
C ALA A 157 13.00 31.36 -70.95
N GLY A 158 13.67 32.23 -70.19
CA GLY A 158 14.24 31.83 -68.90
C GLY A 158 13.12 31.40 -67.93
N PRO A 159 13.41 30.53 -66.94
CA PRO A 159 12.41 30.13 -65.95
C PRO A 159 11.83 31.37 -65.28
N THR A 160 10.50 31.47 -65.27
CA THR A 160 9.80 32.55 -64.58
C THR A 160 10.00 32.43 -63.07
N GLU A 161 9.71 33.48 -62.30
CA GLU A 161 9.85 33.44 -60.84
C GLU A 161 9.05 32.27 -60.22
N ALA A 162 7.87 31.96 -60.78
CA ALA A 162 7.06 30.81 -60.40
C ALA A 162 7.72 29.45 -60.69
N ASP A 163 8.51 29.33 -61.77
CA ASP A 163 9.24 28.08 -62.07
C ASP A 163 10.37 27.86 -61.06
N ASN A 164 11.07 28.94 -60.66
CA ASN A 164 12.12 28.86 -59.65
C ASN A 164 11.56 28.53 -58.26
N GLU A 165 10.42 29.11 -57.87
CA GLU A 165 9.74 28.79 -56.60
C GLU A 165 9.28 27.32 -56.53
N LEU A 166 8.83 26.75 -57.64
CA LEU A 166 8.51 25.32 -57.75
C LEU A 166 9.75 24.43 -57.66
N ILE A 167 10.88 24.84 -58.25
CA ILE A 167 12.16 24.11 -58.17
C ILE A 167 12.68 24.13 -56.73
N ASP A 168 12.70 25.28 -56.06
CA ASP A 168 13.13 25.42 -54.67
C ASP A 168 12.22 24.62 -53.72
N THR A 169 10.90 24.65 -53.95
CA THR A 169 9.94 23.83 -53.18
C THR A 169 10.26 22.34 -53.33
N GLN A 170 10.48 21.85 -54.56
CA GLN A 170 10.83 20.45 -54.81
C GLN A 170 12.21 20.06 -54.24
N ALA A 171 13.19 20.94 -54.32
CA ALA A 171 14.53 20.73 -53.74
C ALA A 171 14.46 20.65 -52.21
N PHE A 172 13.72 21.56 -51.57
CA PHE A 172 13.45 21.54 -50.13
C PHE A 172 12.70 20.26 -49.71
N ASP A 173 11.69 19.85 -50.47
CA ASP A 173 10.93 18.61 -50.25
C ASP A 173 11.79 17.35 -50.41
N GLY A 174 12.76 17.37 -51.31
CA GLY A 174 13.74 16.30 -51.53
C GLY A 174 14.73 16.18 -50.37
N VAL A 175 15.35 17.29 -49.97
CA VAL A 175 16.26 17.36 -48.82
C VAL A 175 15.52 17.00 -47.52
N THR A 176 14.28 17.47 -47.36
CA THR A 176 13.45 17.15 -46.19
C THR A 176 13.17 15.65 -46.09
N ARG A 177 12.83 14.98 -47.19
CA ARG A 177 12.66 13.50 -47.22
C ARG A 177 13.96 12.72 -47.00
N GLN A 178 15.11 13.28 -47.35
CA GLN A 178 16.42 12.68 -47.05
C GLN A 178 16.83 12.83 -45.57
N LEU A 179 16.58 14.00 -44.97
CA LEU A 179 16.94 14.29 -43.57
C LEU A 179 15.93 13.69 -42.57
N PHE A 180 14.65 13.63 -42.94
CA PHE A 180 13.56 13.10 -42.13
C PHE A 180 12.90 11.91 -42.85
N PRO A 181 13.44 10.68 -42.70
CA PRO A 181 12.91 9.48 -43.36
C PRO A 181 11.55 9.02 -42.82
N LEU A 182 11.03 9.68 -41.77
CA LEU A 182 9.70 9.48 -41.22
C LEU A 182 8.94 10.81 -41.19
N THR A 183 7.71 10.82 -41.68
CA THR A 183 6.81 11.97 -41.55
C THR A 183 6.37 12.17 -40.09
N PRO A 184 5.92 13.37 -39.68
CA PRO A 184 5.39 13.60 -38.33
C PRO A 184 4.29 12.63 -37.92
N GLU A 185 3.42 12.23 -38.84
CA GLU A 185 2.34 11.25 -38.63
C GLU A 185 2.90 9.85 -38.36
N GLN A 186 3.95 9.45 -39.09
CA GLN A 186 4.66 8.19 -38.85
C GLN A 186 5.40 8.20 -37.51
N ILE A 187 5.98 9.33 -37.11
CA ILE A 187 6.61 9.51 -35.79
C ILE A 187 5.57 9.41 -34.67
N VAL A 188 4.42 10.08 -34.80
CA VAL A 188 3.30 9.96 -33.85
C VAL A 188 2.79 8.51 -33.79
N ARG A 189 2.66 7.83 -34.93
CA ARG A 189 2.23 6.43 -34.97
C ARG A 189 3.26 5.49 -34.33
N LEU A 190 4.54 5.69 -34.58
CA LEU A 190 5.63 4.94 -33.95
C LEU A 190 5.62 5.14 -32.43
N LYS A 191 5.45 6.38 -31.97
CA LYS A 191 5.32 6.72 -30.55
C LYS A 191 4.09 6.07 -29.91
N GLN A 192 2.94 6.03 -30.59
CA GLN A 192 1.75 5.30 -30.14
C GLN A 192 2.03 3.80 -30.00
N LEU A 193 2.68 3.17 -31.00
CA LEU A 193 3.03 1.75 -30.95
C LEU A 193 4.01 1.45 -29.82
N TYR A 194 5.02 2.31 -29.61
CA TYR A 194 5.95 2.20 -28.50
C TYR A 194 5.23 2.29 -27.14
N HIS A 195 4.41 3.32 -26.91
CA HIS A 195 3.63 3.44 -25.68
C HIS A 195 2.64 2.29 -25.48
N ALA A 196 2.03 1.77 -26.54
CA ALA A 196 1.14 0.61 -26.46
C ALA A 196 1.90 -0.66 -26.08
N SER A 197 3.12 -0.86 -26.60
CA SER A 197 4.01 -1.97 -26.23
C SER A 197 4.48 -1.86 -24.78
N GLU A 198 4.99 -0.69 -24.37
CA GLU A 198 5.39 -0.41 -22.98
C GLU A 198 4.22 -0.64 -22.01
N TYR A 199 3.04 -0.11 -22.33
CA TYR A 199 1.83 -0.32 -21.53
C TYR A 199 1.43 -1.80 -21.48
N ALA A 200 1.46 -2.53 -22.61
CA ALA A 200 1.12 -3.95 -22.64
C ALA A 200 2.13 -4.84 -21.89
N GLN A 201 3.40 -4.42 -21.76
CA GLN A 201 4.41 -5.12 -20.97
C GLN A 201 4.32 -4.78 -19.46
N ALA A 202 4.02 -3.52 -19.12
CA ALA A 202 3.94 -3.06 -17.73
C ALA A 202 2.57 -3.29 -17.07
N ALA A 203 1.50 -3.37 -17.85
CA ALA A 203 0.16 -3.63 -17.33
C ALA A 203 0.08 -5.06 -16.76
N THR A 204 -0.36 -5.16 -15.50
CA THR A 204 -0.68 -6.45 -14.89
C THR A 204 -1.82 -7.11 -15.68
N ALA A 205 -1.70 -8.41 -15.95
CA ALA A 205 -2.68 -9.14 -16.73
C ALA A 205 -4.07 -9.16 -16.03
N GLY A 206 -5.04 -8.49 -16.64
CA GLY A 206 -6.45 -8.48 -16.21
C GLY A 206 -6.88 -7.21 -15.46
N THR A 207 -8.10 -7.23 -14.91
CA THR A 207 -8.63 -6.13 -14.09
C THR A 207 -7.88 -6.08 -12.75
N PRO A 208 -7.48 -4.89 -12.25
CA PRO A 208 -6.92 -4.74 -10.91
C PRO A 208 -7.84 -5.37 -9.85
N PRO A 209 -7.27 -6.09 -8.86
CA PRO A 209 -8.06 -6.80 -7.87
C PRO A 209 -8.80 -5.84 -6.95
N LYS A 210 -10.00 -6.23 -6.50
CA LYS A 210 -10.78 -5.42 -5.56
C LYS A 210 -10.13 -5.41 -4.17
N PRO A 211 -9.77 -4.24 -3.61
CA PRO A 211 -9.30 -4.15 -2.23
C PRO A 211 -10.44 -4.48 -1.27
N THR A 212 -10.16 -5.38 -0.33
CA THR A 212 -11.10 -5.83 0.70
C THR A 212 -10.42 -5.77 2.07
N ALA A 213 -11.18 -5.43 3.12
CA ALA A 213 -10.78 -5.67 4.50
C ALA A 213 -11.63 -6.84 5.03
N THR A 214 -10.98 -7.79 5.69
CA THR A 214 -11.62 -9.06 6.11
C THR A 214 -11.18 -9.39 7.53
N SER A 215 -12.09 -9.66 8.46
CA SER A 215 -11.73 -10.27 9.74
C SER A 215 -12.07 -11.77 9.71
N GLN A 216 -11.22 -12.59 10.33
CA GLN A 216 -11.40 -14.05 10.38
C GLN A 216 -11.01 -14.58 11.76
N PHE A 217 -11.76 -15.57 12.26
CA PHE A 217 -11.36 -16.33 13.44
C PHE A 217 -10.32 -17.40 13.10
N VAL A 218 -9.29 -17.50 13.93
CA VAL A 218 -8.24 -18.52 13.87
C VAL A 218 -8.55 -19.57 14.92
N ASN A 219 -8.94 -20.77 14.47
CA ASN A 219 -9.07 -21.93 15.33
C ASN A 219 -7.68 -22.59 15.50
N LEU A 220 -7.35 -22.95 16.75
CA LEU A 220 -6.07 -23.58 17.13
C LEU A 220 -6.18 -25.10 17.36
N SER A 221 -7.36 -25.69 17.22
CA SER A 221 -7.55 -27.13 17.36
C SER A 221 -6.71 -27.90 16.33
N PRO A 222 -6.01 -28.99 16.72
CA PRO A 222 -5.26 -29.80 15.79
C PRO A 222 -6.20 -30.38 14.72
N GLY A 223 -5.88 -30.15 13.44
CA GLY A 223 -6.72 -30.54 12.31
C GLY A 223 -7.74 -29.49 11.84
N SER A 224 -7.79 -28.30 12.44
CA SER A 224 -8.59 -27.19 11.89
C SER A 224 -8.07 -26.75 10.52
N THR A 225 -8.98 -26.39 9.61
CA THR A 225 -8.60 -25.81 8.30
C THR A 225 -7.89 -24.46 8.48
N PRO A 226 -6.67 -24.28 7.95
CA PRO A 226 -5.98 -22.99 8.01
C PRO A 226 -6.77 -21.88 7.27
N PRO A 227 -6.89 -20.67 7.84
CA PRO A 227 -7.50 -19.53 7.15
C PRO A 227 -6.71 -19.13 5.90
N VAL A 228 -7.43 -18.62 4.91
CA VAL A 228 -6.91 -18.27 3.58
C VAL A 228 -6.78 -16.76 3.44
N ILE A 229 -5.60 -16.31 3.02
CA ILE A 229 -5.24 -14.92 2.77
C ILE A 229 -5.09 -14.72 1.26
N ARG A 230 -5.90 -13.83 0.67
CA ARG A 230 -5.89 -13.58 -0.78
C ARG A 230 -4.94 -12.43 -1.09
N LEU A 231 -3.89 -12.74 -1.84
CA LEU A 231 -2.82 -11.80 -2.21
C LEU A 231 -2.92 -11.41 -3.70
N SER A 232 -2.15 -10.41 -4.11
CA SER A 232 -1.84 -10.18 -5.52
C SER A 232 -0.41 -9.70 -5.69
N GLN A 233 0.14 -9.91 -6.88
CA GLN A 233 1.46 -9.45 -7.26
C GLN A 233 1.52 -7.91 -7.19
N GLY A 234 2.53 -7.37 -6.53
CA GLY A 234 2.73 -5.92 -6.41
C GLY A 234 1.86 -5.22 -5.35
N PHE A 235 0.94 -5.93 -4.70
CA PHE A 235 0.11 -5.40 -3.61
C PHE A 235 0.58 -5.92 -2.25
N VAL A 236 0.42 -5.10 -1.21
CA VAL A 236 0.78 -5.44 0.18
C VAL A 236 -0.50 -5.68 0.98
N SER A 237 -0.53 -6.81 1.68
CA SER A 237 -1.57 -7.22 2.61
C SER A 237 -1.05 -7.09 4.04
N SER A 238 -1.78 -6.35 4.88
CA SER A 238 -1.48 -6.17 6.30
C SER A 238 -2.27 -7.18 7.14
N LEU A 239 -1.59 -8.07 7.86
CA LEU A 239 -2.20 -9.07 8.74
C LEU A 239 -2.01 -8.64 10.19
N VAL A 240 -3.11 -8.39 10.90
CA VAL A 240 -3.15 -7.90 12.27
C VAL A 240 -3.60 -9.03 13.19
N PHE A 241 -2.75 -9.42 14.15
CA PHE A 241 -3.07 -10.49 15.10
C PHE A 241 -3.71 -9.91 16.37
N LEU A 242 -4.88 -10.44 16.71
CA LEU A 242 -5.71 -10.02 17.84
C LEU A 242 -6.08 -11.24 18.69
N ASP A 243 -6.30 -11.02 19.97
CA ASP A 243 -6.89 -12.04 20.86
C ASP A 243 -8.43 -11.99 20.88
N SER A 244 -9.04 -12.84 21.70
CA SER A 244 -10.50 -12.86 21.88
C SER A 244 -11.09 -11.54 22.41
N THR A 245 -10.29 -10.76 23.15
CA THR A 245 -10.67 -9.45 23.72
C THR A 245 -10.50 -8.29 22.75
N GLY A 246 -9.97 -8.54 21.55
CA GLY A 246 -9.59 -7.50 20.59
C GLY A 246 -8.29 -6.76 20.93
N ALA A 247 -7.50 -7.27 21.87
CA ALA A 247 -6.19 -6.73 22.19
C ALA A 247 -5.12 -7.22 21.18
N PRO A 248 -4.10 -6.40 20.88
CA PRO A 248 -3.03 -6.78 19.95
C PRO A 248 -2.18 -7.92 20.54
N TRP A 249 -2.04 -9.03 19.81
CA TRP A 249 -1.22 -10.17 20.22
C TRP A 249 0.18 -10.08 19.60
N PRO A 250 1.25 -9.81 20.38
CA PRO A 250 2.58 -9.63 19.82
C PRO A 250 3.10 -10.91 19.16
N ILE A 251 3.72 -10.76 17.99
CA ILE A 251 4.37 -11.86 17.28
C ILE A 251 5.72 -12.16 17.96
N SER A 252 6.14 -13.43 17.89
CA SER A 252 7.43 -13.91 18.41
C SER A 252 8.38 -14.33 17.28
N ALA A 253 7.85 -14.98 16.25
CA ALA A 253 8.58 -15.39 15.05
C ALA A 253 7.58 -15.71 13.93
N TYR A 254 8.07 -15.78 12.70
CA TYR A 254 7.34 -16.34 11.57
C TYR A 254 8.25 -17.29 10.76
N ASP A 255 7.64 -18.18 9.99
CA ASP A 255 8.32 -19.07 9.06
C ASP A 255 7.49 -19.21 7.77
N LEU A 256 8.15 -19.19 6.61
CA LEU A 256 7.53 -19.03 5.29
C LEU A 256 7.97 -20.15 4.36
N GLY A 257 7.01 -20.90 3.81
CA GLY A 257 7.30 -22.06 2.96
C GLY A 257 7.97 -21.75 1.61
N ASP A 258 7.71 -20.58 1.01
CA ASP A 258 8.33 -20.14 -0.25
C ASP A 258 8.79 -18.66 -0.17
N PRO A 259 10.02 -18.39 0.31
CA PRO A 259 10.59 -17.04 0.34
C PRO A 259 10.98 -16.50 -1.04
N ALA A 260 10.93 -17.31 -2.12
CA ALA A 260 11.23 -16.87 -3.47
C ALA A 260 9.99 -16.32 -4.22
N SER A 261 8.79 -16.54 -3.68
CA SER A 261 7.53 -16.03 -4.26
C SER A 261 6.75 -15.09 -3.35
N PHE A 262 7.12 -14.99 -2.07
CA PHE A 262 6.50 -14.08 -1.10
C PHE A 262 7.56 -13.30 -0.32
N ASN A 263 7.30 -12.02 -0.07
CA ASN A 263 8.10 -11.15 0.79
C ASN A 263 7.28 -10.82 2.06
N ILE A 264 7.92 -10.86 3.23
CA ILE A 264 7.32 -10.50 4.51
C ILE A 264 8.17 -9.44 5.19
N GLN A 265 7.52 -8.39 5.66
CA GLN A 265 8.14 -7.31 6.43
C GLN A 265 7.50 -7.25 7.83
N TRP A 266 8.34 -7.22 8.85
CA TRP A 266 7.95 -7.20 10.26
C TRP A 266 8.95 -6.38 11.08
N ASP A 267 8.44 -5.54 11.98
CA ASP A 267 9.20 -4.66 12.88
C ASP A 267 9.73 -5.37 14.16
N LYS A 268 9.56 -6.69 14.24
CA LYS A 268 9.94 -7.56 15.39
C LYS A 268 9.23 -7.26 16.71
N THR A 269 8.28 -6.32 16.73
CA THR A 269 7.74 -5.75 17.97
C THR A 269 6.20 -5.68 17.95
N SER A 270 5.61 -5.35 16.81
CA SER A 270 4.17 -5.27 16.62
C SER A 270 3.49 -6.63 16.51
N ASN A 271 2.16 -6.58 16.52
CA ASN A 271 1.23 -7.65 16.17
C ASN A 271 0.87 -7.66 14.67
N THR A 272 1.63 -6.99 13.80
CA THR A 272 1.28 -6.82 12.38
C THR A 272 2.37 -7.38 11.45
N LEU A 273 1.97 -8.15 10.45
CA LEU A 273 2.83 -8.59 9.34
C LEU A 273 2.39 -7.94 8.04
N MET A 274 3.34 -7.39 7.29
CA MET A 274 3.09 -6.91 5.93
C MET A 274 3.59 -7.95 4.94
N ILE A 275 2.69 -8.53 4.16
CA ILE A 275 2.97 -9.62 3.21
C ILE A 275 2.73 -9.12 1.80
N GLN A 276 3.67 -9.40 0.89
CA GLN A 276 3.55 -9.12 -0.54
C GLN A 276 3.81 -10.39 -1.32
N SER A 277 3.03 -10.62 -2.38
CA SER A 277 3.35 -11.66 -3.36
C SER A 277 4.19 -11.09 -4.50
N LEU A 278 5.19 -11.86 -4.92
CA LEU A 278 6.10 -11.53 -6.03
C LEU A 278 5.68 -12.23 -7.34
N LYS A 279 4.90 -13.31 -7.26
CA LYS A 279 4.46 -14.13 -8.40
C LYS A 279 2.96 -14.42 -8.33
N LEU A 280 2.28 -14.38 -9.47
CA LEU A 280 0.92 -14.87 -9.60
C LEU A 280 0.88 -16.41 -9.63
N TYR A 281 -0.28 -17.00 -9.30
CA TYR A 281 -0.59 -18.43 -9.45
C TYR A 281 0.33 -19.42 -8.70
N THR A 282 1.10 -18.96 -7.72
CA THR A 282 1.77 -19.85 -6.74
C THR A 282 0.84 -20.13 -5.55
N TYR A 283 1.25 -21.05 -4.67
CA TYR A 283 0.62 -21.30 -3.37
C TYR A 283 1.72 -21.35 -2.32
N GLY A 284 1.45 -20.81 -1.13
CA GLY A 284 2.38 -20.87 -0.01
C GLY A 284 1.66 -21.00 1.33
N ASN A 285 2.41 -21.38 2.35
CA ASN A 285 1.99 -21.36 3.73
C ASN A 285 2.89 -20.45 4.57
N LEU A 286 2.30 -19.86 5.60
CA LEU A 286 3.00 -19.04 6.59
C LEU A 286 2.64 -19.55 7.98
N ALA A 287 3.65 -19.90 8.78
CA ALA A 287 3.49 -20.21 10.18
C ALA A 287 3.85 -18.96 11.02
N VAL A 288 2.98 -18.53 11.91
CA VAL A 288 3.22 -17.39 12.81
C VAL A 288 3.19 -17.86 14.25
N ARG A 289 4.29 -17.67 14.98
CA ARG A 289 4.39 -17.96 16.41
C ARG A 289 4.06 -16.68 17.19
N LEU A 290 3.04 -16.75 18.03
CA LEU A 290 2.60 -15.63 18.87
C LEU A 290 3.21 -15.73 20.28
N ARG A 291 3.44 -14.58 20.91
CA ARG A 291 4.07 -14.54 22.24
C ARG A 291 3.18 -15.21 23.29
N GLY A 292 3.71 -16.19 24.00
CA GLY A 292 2.97 -16.96 25.02
C GLY A 292 2.08 -18.09 24.48
N LEU A 293 1.97 -18.24 23.15
CA LEU A 293 1.24 -19.33 22.52
C LEU A 293 2.21 -20.37 21.97
N ASN A 294 2.11 -21.62 22.42
CA ASN A 294 3.01 -22.69 21.96
C ASN A 294 2.66 -23.19 20.54
N THR A 295 1.36 -23.24 20.22
CA THR A 295 0.85 -23.65 18.91
C THR A 295 1.05 -22.51 17.89
N PRO A 296 1.75 -22.73 16.76
CA PRO A 296 1.84 -21.73 15.70
C PRO A 296 0.50 -21.58 14.97
N VAL A 297 0.17 -20.36 14.56
CA VAL A 297 -0.94 -20.08 13.66
C VAL A 297 -0.49 -20.38 12.24
N MET A 298 -1.11 -21.37 11.59
CA MET A 298 -0.88 -21.69 10.19
C MET A 298 -1.83 -20.89 9.30
N LEU A 299 -1.30 -20.28 8.23
CA LEU A 299 -2.04 -19.50 7.25
C LEU A 299 -1.74 -20.02 5.84
N THR A 300 -2.73 -19.98 4.94
CA THR A 300 -2.56 -20.30 3.52
C THR A 300 -2.55 -19.02 2.69
N LEU A 301 -1.53 -18.82 1.87
CA LEU A 301 -1.33 -17.65 1.00
C LEU A 301 -1.70 -18.00 -0.44
N ILE A 302 -2.68 -17.30 -1.02
CA ILE A 302 -3.15 -17.53 -2.39
C ILE A 302 -3.12 -16.21 -3.19
N PRO A 303 -2.07 -15.97 -4.01
CA PRO A 303 -2.03 -14.86 -4.95
C PRO A 303 -2.89 -15.06 -6.21
N GLY A 304 -3.23 -13.96 -6.88
CA GLY A 304 -3.90 -13.98 -8.19
C GLY A 304 -5.42 -14.10 -8.13
N GLN A 305 -6.03 -13.77 -6.99
CA GLN A 305 -7.48 -13.76 -6.81
C GLN A 305 -8.10 -12.43 -7.27
N LYS A 306 -9.37 -12.46 -7.72
CA LYS A 306 -10.11 -11.26 -8.17
C LYS A 306 -10.36 -10.22 -7.06
N ALA A 307 -10.27 -10.64 -5.80
CA ALA A 307 -10.32 -9.79 -4.63
C ALA A 307 -9.06 -10.04 -3.79
N VAL A 308 -8.49 -8.98 -3.24
CA VAL A 308 -7.27 -9.00 -2.43
C VAL A 308 -7.56 -8.41 -1.07
N ASP A 309 -7.08 -9.09 -0.04
CA ASP A 309 -7.22 -8.63 1.33
C ASP A 309 -6.12 -7.62 1.66
N TYR A 310 -6.45 -6.33 1.70
CA TYR A 310 -5.50 -5.26 2.04
C TYR A 310 -5.22 -5.23 3.55
N ARG A 311 -6.24 -5.56 4.35
CA ARG A 311 -6.16 -5.72 5.80
C ARG A 311 -6.89 -7.02 6.18
N VAL A 312 -6.20 -7.89 6.93
CA VAL A 312 -6.79 -9.08 7.56
C VAL A 312 -6.64 -9.00 9.06
N ASP A 313 -7.75 -8.93 9.77
CA ASP A 313 -7.78 -8.94 11.23
C ASP A 313 -8.01 -10.38 11.71
N LEU A 314 -6.91 -11.06 12.07
CA LEU A 314 -6.86 -12.45 12.50
C LEU A 314 -7.08 -12.55 14.01
N ARG A 315 -8.19 -13.18 14.40
CA ARG A 315 -8.63 -13.30 15.79
C ARG A 315 -8.35 -14.67 16.34
N VAL A 316 -7.37 -14.76 17.22
CA VAL A 316 -6.92 -16.01 17.81
C VAL A 316 -7.78 -16.35 19.02
N GLN A 317 -8.32 -17.56 19.03
CA GLN A 317 -9.07 -18.07 20.18
C GLN A 317 -8.13 -18.27 21.38
N GLY A 318 -8.27 -17.40 22.38
CA GLY A 318 -7.44 -17.38 23.58
C GLY A 318 -7.24 -15.95 24.10
N TYR A 319 -6.58 -15.83 25.25
CA TYR A 319 -6.19 -14.55 25.83
C TYR A 319 -4.71 -14.28 25.53
N GLY A 320 -4.41 -13.11 24.97
CA GLY A 320 -3.04 -12.68 24.71
C GLY A 320 -2.35 -12.10 25.96
N PRO A 321 -1.03 -11.85 25.91
CA PRO A 321 -0.31 -11.20 27.01
C PRO A 321 -0.78 -9.75 27.28
N ASN A 322 -1.48 -9.14 26.31
CA ASN A 322 -2.07 -7.81 26.40
C ASN A 322 -3.60 -7.86 26.59
N ALA A 323 -4.17 -9.03 26.89
CA ALA A 323 -5.62 -9.24 27.00
C ALA A 323 -6.25 -8.18 27.92
N LYS A 324 -7.28 -7.51 27.41
CA LYS A 324 -8.06 -6.60 28.26
C LYS A 324 -8.92 -7.48 29.15
N ALA A 325 -8.72 -7.37 30.47
CA ALA A 325 -9.68 -7.90 31.44
C ALA A 325 -11.02 -7.18 31.21
N MET A 326 -11.89 -7.79 30.42
CA MET A 326 -13.27 -7.33 30.28
C MET A 326 -13.92 -7.51 31.65
N PRO A 327 -14.58 -6.49 32.23
CA PRO A 327 -15.41 -6.67 33.40
C PRO A 327 -16.58 -7.54 32.95
N MET A 328 -16.54 -8.82 33.33
CA MET A 328 -17.58 -9.78 33.02
C MET A 328 -17.72 -10.69 34.23
N GLU A 329 -18.97 -10.98 34.61
CA GLU A 329 -19.27 -12.06 35.55
C GLU A 329 -18.60 -13.35 35.08
N GLU A 330 -18.17 -14.18 36.03
CA GLU A 330 -17.41 -15.41 35.78
C GLU A 330 -18.18 -16.36 34.86
N GLY A 331 -17.88 -16.24 33.56
CA GLY A 331 -18.58 -16.90 32.49
C GLY A 331 -17.60 -17.34 31.42
N ILE A 332 -17.92 -18.48 30.80
CA ILE A 332 -17.16 -19.09 29.71
C ILE A 332 -16.84 -18.01 28.65
N PRO A 333 -15.60 -17.90 28.14
CA PRO A 333 -15.24 -16.89 27.14
C PRO A 333 -16.28 -16.91 26.00
N PRO A 334 -16.84 -15.74 25.62
CA PRO A 334 -18.00 -15.70 24.74
C PRO A 334 -17.70 -16.45 23.46
N SER A 335 -18.50 -17.48 23.19
CA SER A 335 -18.34 -18.34 22.02
C SER A 335 -18.36 -17.46 20.78
N ALA A 336 -17.29 -17.57 19.98
CA ALA A 336 -17.05 -16.71 18.82
C ALA A 336 -18.25 -16.75 17.86
N SER A 337 -19.08 -15.69 17.88
CA SER A 337 -20.27 -15.62 17.05
C SER A 337 -19.94 -14.85 15.77
N ASP A 338 -20.20 -15.50 14.62
CA ASP A 338 -19.98 -14.92 13.29
C ASP A 338 -20.89 -13.70 13.05
N ILE A 339 -22.07 -13.71 13.68
CA ILE A 339 -23.01 -12.59 13.69
C ILE A 339 -22.37 -11.36 14.33
N LEU A 340 -21.71 -11.49 15.49
CA LEU A 340 -21.01 -10.36 16.14
C LEU A 340 -19.84 -9.85 15.29
N LEU A 341 -19.15 -10.74 14.56
CA LEU A 341 -18.08 -10.35 13.64
C LEU A 341 -18.61 -9.51 12.47
N HIS A 342 -19.67 -9.96 11.79
CA HIS A 342 -20.32 -9.19 10.74
C HIS A 342 -20.88 -7.84 11.24
N VAL A 343 -21.51 -7.83 12.42
CA VAL A 343 -22.00 -6.62 13.10
C VAL A 343 -20.86 -5.64 13.37
N LEU A 344 -19.69 -6.14 13.82
CA LEU A 344 -18.50 -5.35 14.09
C LEU A 344 -17.91 -4.74 12.81
N ASP A 345 -17.86 -5.50 11.72
CA ASP A 345 -17.49 -5.01 10.38
C ASP A 345 -18.54 -4.03 9.83
N GLY A 346 -19.77 -4.06 10.36
CA GLY A 346 -20.88 -3.15 10.03
C GLY A 346 -21.82 -3.68 8.96
N VAL A 347 -21.68 -4.96 8.61
CA VAL A 347 -22.60 -5.69 7.76
C VAL A 347 -23.83 -6.05 8.61
N PRO A 348 -25.05 -5.63 8.21
CA PRO A 348 -26.26 -6.03 8.92
C PRO A 348 -26.41 -7.56 8.86
N PRO A 349 -26.78 -8.23 9.97
CA PRO A 349 -27.11 -9.65 9.94
C PRO A 349 -28.22 -9.95 8.92
N PRO A 350 -28.18 -11.07 8.18
CA PRO A 350 -29.21 -11.41 7.21
C PRO A 350 -30.57 -11.60 7.91
N GLY A 351 -31.62 -10.99 7.36
CA GLY A 351 -32.96 -11.01 7.98
C GLY A 351 -33.14 -10.08 9.18
N SER A 352 -32.15 -9.24 9.53
CA SER A 352 -32.30 -8.27 10.62
C SER A 352 -33.05 -7.01 10.22
N GLN A 353 -33.82 -6.46 11.17
CA GLN A 353 -34.41 -5.13 11.07
C GLN A 353 -33.41 -4.10 11.61
N ARG A 354 -33.13 -3.04 10.86
CA ARG A 354 -32.29 -1.93 11.33
C ARG A 354 -33.09 -1.09 12.34
N LEU A 355 -32.48 -0.79 13.47
CA LEU A 355 -33.01 0.09 14.50
C LEU A 355 -32.40 1.48 14.37
N THR A 356 -33.17 2.51 14.69
CA THR A 356 -32.67 3.90 14.74
C THR A 356 -32.13 4.16 16.13
N VAL A 357 -30.87 4.61 16.23
CA VAL A 357 -30.25 4.97 17.52
C VAL A 357 -29.96 6.47 17.52
N SER A 358 -30.40 7.16 18.57
CA SER A 358 -30.16 8.60 18.77
C SER A 358 -29.41 8.86 20.08
N GLY A 359 -28.56 9.89 20.10
CA GLY A 359 -27.74 10.28 21.26
C GLY A 359 -26.24 9.97 21.18
N GLY A 360 -25.76 9.31 20.11
CA GLY A 360 -24.33 9.01 19.92
C GLY A 360 -24.06 8.15 18.68
N ASP A 361 -22.78 7.89 18.39
CA ASP A 361 -22.36 7.05 17.25
C ASP A 361 -22.55 5.56 17.58
N ALA A 362 -23.73 5.06 17.23
CA ALA A 362 -24.10 3.67 17.37
C ALA A 362 -25.01 3.23 16.21
N ARG A 363 -24.92 1.95 15.85
CA ARG A 363 -25.81 1.29 14.89
C ARG A 363 -26.37 0.06 15.56
N ALA A 364 -27.68 -0.15 15.48
CA ALA A 364 -28.33 -1.29 16.07
C ALA A 364 -29.21 -2.04 15.07
N TRP A 365 -29.33 -3.35 15.29
CA TRP A 365 -30.11 -4.27 14.47
C TRP A 365 -30.85 -5.26 15.39
N LEU A 366 -32.08 -5.60 15.03
CA LEU A 366 -32.91 -6.60 15.70
C LEU A 366 -32.94 -7.88 14.87
N LEU A 367 -32.60 -9.02 15.49
CA LEU A 367 -32.64 -10.35 14.87
C LEU A 367 -33.05 -11.37 15.93
N ASN A 368 -34.10 -12.16 15.67
CA ASN A 368 -34.56 -13.23 16.55
C ASN A 368 -34.73 -12.79 18.03
N GLU A 369 -35.44 -11.68 18.23
CA GLU A 369 -35.64 -10.97 19.52
C GLU A 369 -34.38 -10.40 20.21
N LYS A 370 -33.18 -10.68 19.69
CA LYS A 370 -31.93 -10.12 20.19
C LYS A 370 -31.57 -8.83 19.45
N MET A 371 -31.00 -7.90 20.20
CA MET A 371 -30.49 -6.65 19.67
C MET A 371 -28.95 -6.72 19.56
N TYR A 372 -28.45 -6.41 18.38
CA TYR A 372 -27.04 -6.32 18.05
C TYR A 372 -26.64 -4.85 17.91
N VAL A 373 -25.68 -4.38 18.70
CA VAL A 373 -25.27 -2.96 18.74
C VAL A 373 -23.79 -2.82 18.41
N ARG A 374 -23.46 -2.08 17.35
CA ARG A 374 -22.10 -1.63 17.03
C ARG A 374 -21.92 -0.17 17.48
N THR A 375 -20.91 0.11 18.30
CA THR A 375 -20.56 1.47 18.76
C THR A 375 -19.09 1.56 19.18
N ASN A 376 -18.52 2.76 19.25
CA ASN A 376 -17.21 3.03 19.88
C ASN A 376 -17.32 3.29 21.39
N LEU A 377 -18.52 3.28 21.95
CA LEU A 377 -18.80 3.56 23.35
C LEU A 377 -18.89 2.27 24.17
N THR A 378 -18.50 2.33 25.45
CA THR A 378 -18.64 1.17 26.34
C THR A 378 -20.07 1.13 26.91
N ILE A 379 -20.83 0.07 26.62
CA ILE A 379 -22.18 -0.10 27.18
C ILE A 379 -22.07 -0.52 28.66
N LEU A 380 -22.79 0.20 29.52
CA LEU A 380 -22.87 -0.03 30.96
C LEU A 380 -24.21 -0.67 31.37
N SER A 381 -25.30 -0.38 30.65
CA SER A 381 -26.63 -0.98 30.87
C SER A 381 -27.46 -0.90 29.58
N PRO A 382 -28.33 -1.88 29.25
CA PRO A 382 -28.55 -3.14 29.97
C PRO A 382 -27.35 -4.09 29.89
N GLY A 383 -27.40 -5.18 30.67
CA GLY A 383 -26.44 -6.27 30.54
C GLY A 383 -26.47 -6.89 29.14
N TRP A 384 -25.28 -7.20 28.62
CA TRP A 384 -25.09 -7.85 27.33
C TRP A 384 -24.70 -9.32 27.51
N ILE A 385 -25.12 -10.15 26.56
CA ILE A 385 -24.92 -11.61 26.53
C ILE A 385 -23.55 -11.94 25.92
N GLY A 386 -23.17 -11.19 24.89
CA GLY A 386 -21.90 -11.34 24.19
C GLY A 386 -21.32 -9.98 23.79
N SER A 387 -20.00 -9.90 23.72
CA SER A 387 -19.26 -8.69 23.34
C SER A 387 -18.06 -9.08 22.48
N MET A 388 -17.75 -8.25 21.50
CA MET A 388 -16.63 -8.43 20.59
C MET A 388 -16.01 -7.07 20.26
N THR A 389 -14.69 -6.95 20.38
CA THR A 389 -13.97 -5.66 20.22
C THR A 389 -13.00 -5.70 19.05
N SER A 390 -12.96 -4.65 18.24
CA SER A 390 -12.01 -4.43 17.14
C SER A 390 -10.70 -3.81 17.63
N ALA A 391 -9.62 -4.03 16.86
CA ALA A 391 -8.35 -3.30 17.04
C ALA A 391 -8.56 -1.79 17.04
N ASP A 392 -9.52 -1.32 16.23
CA ASP A 392 -9.86 0.10 16.04
C ASP A 392 -10.67 0.69 17.21
N GLY A 393 -10.95 -0.10 18.26
CA GLY A 393 -11.73 0.33 19.42
C GLY A 393 -13.25 0.31 19.23
N MET A 394 -13.75 -0.13 18.07
CA MET A 394 -15.19 -0.45 17.92
C MET A 394 -15.56 -1.67 18.74
N HIS A 395 -16.75 -1.65 19.33
CA HIS A 395 -17.37 -2.76 20.03
C HIS A 395 -18.65 -3.20 19.32
N ALA A 396 -18.91 -4.51 19.31
CA ALA A 396 -20.16 -5.13 18.91
C ALA A 396 -20.72 -5.92 20.10
N TYR A 397 -21.96 -5.65 20.47
CA TYR A 397 -22.63 -6.26 21.62
C TYR A 397 -23.89 -7.02 21.18
N GLU A 398 -24.12 -8.19 21.76
CA GLU A 398 -25.36 -8.95 21.67
C GLU A 398 -26.11 -8.80 23.00
N MET A 399 -27.36 -8.36 22.97
CA MET A 399 -28.16 -8.12 24.18
C MET A 399 -29.66 -8.32 23.95
N GLN A 400 -30.43 -8.25 25.03
CA GLN A 400 -31.89 -8.21 24.96
C GLN A 400 -32.39 -6.86 24.42
N LYS A 401 -33.57 -6.85 23.81
CA LYS A 401 -34.26 -5.64 23.34
C LYS A 401 -34.41 -4.61 24.48
N SER A 402 -33.89 -3.40 24.29
CA SER A 402 -33.98 -2.29 25.26
C SER A 402 -34.11 -0.94 24.55
N PRO A 403 -35.10 -0.09 24.90
CA PRO A 403 -35.30 1.22 24.27
C PRO A 403 -34.27 2.26 24.69
N VAL A 404 -33.47 2.00 25.74
CA VAL A 404 -32.41 2.89 26.22
C VAL A 404 -31.15 2.09 26.50
N LEU A 405 -30.01 2.60 26.03
CA LEU A 405 -28.67 2.12 26.34
C LEU A 405 -27.93 3.19 27.13
N LEU A 406 -27.40 2.83 28.29
CA LEU A 406 -26.56 3.70 29.10
C LEU A 406 -25.10 3.37 28.77
N VAL A 407 -24.37 4.38 28.29
CA VAL A 407 -23.03 4.22 27.70
C VAL A 407 -22.03 5.16 28.33
N SER A 408 -20.76 4.75 28.37
CA SER A 408 -19.64 5.58 28.81
C SER A 408 -18.82 6.09 27.63
N TRP A 409 -18.60 7.40 27.58
CA TRP A 409 -17.68 8.05 26.66
C TRP A 409 -16.65 8.87 27.44
N HIS A 410 -15.39 8.43 27.43
CA HIS A 410 -14.30 9.03 28.23
C HIS A 410 -14.66 9.26 29.71
N GLY A 411 -15.40 8.34 30.33
CA GLY A 411 -15.83 8.43 31.73
C GLY A 411 -17.08 9.28 31.97
N LYS A 412 -17.64 9.94 30.94
CA LYS A 412 -18.97 10.57 31.02
C LYS A 412 -20.04 9.55 30.66
N VAL A 413 -21.04 9.42 31.51
CA VAL A 413 -22.23 8.62 31.24
C VAL A 413 -23.17 9.40 30.31
N MET A 414 -23.63 8.74 29.25
CA MET A 414 -24.62 9.24 28.30
C MET A 414 -25.70 8.19 28.08
N GLN A 415 -26.81 8.58 27.46
CA GLN A 415 -27.91 7.68 27.10
C GLN A 415 -28.12 7.71 25.58
N LEU A 416 -28.22 6.52 24.99
CA LEU A 416 -28.68 6.33 23.61
C LEU A 416 -30.11 5.84 23.65
N LYS A 417 -31.00 6.41 22.84
CA LYS A 417 -32.38 5.93 22.67
C LYS A 417 -32.44 5.08 21.42
N VAL A 418 -33.16 3.96 21.48
CA VAL A 418 -33.33 3.00 20.39
C VAL A 418 -34.79 2.95 19.99
N GLU A 419 -35.06 3.18 18.71
CA GLU A 419 -36.39 3.23 18.11
C GLU A 419 -36.56 2.10 17.07
N GLY A 420 -37.78 1.55 16.98
CA GLY A 420 -38.15 0.46 16.06
C GLY A 420 -38.04 -0.97 16.63
N LEU A 421 -38.11 -1.12 17.96
CA LEU A 421 -38.10 -2.38 18.71
C LEU A 421 -39.46 -3.12 18.70
#